data_AF-A0A497FQK1-F1
#
_entry.id   AF-A0A497FQK1-F1
#
_cell.length_a   1.000
_cell.length_b   1.000
_cell.length_c   1.000
_cell.angle_alpha   90.00
_cell.angle_beta   90.00
_cell.angle_gamma   90.00
#
_symmetry.space_group_name_H-M   'P 1'
#
loop_
_entity.id
_entity.type
_entity.pdbx_description
1 polymer ?
#
loop_
_entity_poly.entity_id
_entity_poly.type
_entity_poly.pdbx_seq_one_letter_code
_entity_poly.pdbx_strand_id
1 'polypeptide(L)'
;MTRKQAIARLKLRDKKFEVIVDPDKAWLFKKGEKDVDIHDVLLGEFIYYDARRGLKASEIELKQIFKTDDVYKVAEHIVRQGELQLTAEQRREMIEAKKRQIIEFISRNCIDPRTGLPHPPKRIELAIENARVSIDPFKPVEVQVNEVIKALVRVLPLKMAKTLVAVKIPPQYVGKAYGVLSKIGKIIRSNYLSDGSWSVELEIPAGLQGTLVEEVAKMTKGRGEVRIIKSATS
;
A
#
# COMPACT_ATOMS: atom_id res chain seq x y z
N MET A 1 -6.92 3.92 -17.74
CA MET A 1 -7.08 4.06 -16.27
C MET A 1 -7.64 5.44 -16.00
N THR A 2 -8.87 5.55 -15.51
CA THR A 2 -9.47 6.82 -15.08
C THR A 2 -8.64 7.33 -13.90
N ARG A 3 -7.95 8.47 -14.03
CA ARG A 3 -7.19 9.06 -12.92
C ARG A 3 -8.19 9.38 -11.79
N LYS A 4 -7.94 8.86 -10.59
CA LYS A 4 -8.75 9.19 -9.41
C LYS A 4 -8.55 10.67 -9.12
N GLN A 5 -9.65 11.42 -9.02
CA GLN A 5 -9.61 12.86 -8.75
C GLN A 5 -10.44 13.19 -7.51
N ALA A 6 -9.92 14.10 -6.70
CA ALA A 6 -10.60 14.69 -5.55
C ALA A 6 -10.53 16.22 -5.63
N ILE A 7 -11.36 16.90 -4.84
CA ILE A 7 -11.35 18.35 -4.73
C ILE A 7 -10.73 18.71 -3.38
N ALA A 8 -9.60 19.40 -3.36
CA ALA A 8 -9.14 20.08 -2.15
C ALA A 8 -9.85 21.44 -2.07
N ARG A 9 -10.47 21.74 -0.93
CA ARG A 9 -11.22 22.97 -0.71
C ARG A 9 -10.68 23.71 0.51
N LEU A 10 -10.39 24.99 0.36
CA LEU A 10 -10.13 25.90 1.47
C LEU A 10 -11.22 26.98 1.50
N LYS A 11 -11.83 27.17 2.67
CA LYS A 11 -12.69 28.32 2.92
C LYS A 11 -11.85 29.39 3.61
N LEU A 12 -11.73 30.55 2.98
CA LEU A 12 -10.98 31.68 3.52
C LEU A 12 -11.84 32.93 3.39
N ARG A 13 -12.11 33.59 4.53
CA ARG A 13 -13.15 34.62 4.65
C ARG A 13 -14.51 34.06 4.20
N ASP A 14 -15.27 34.82 3.43
CA ASP A 14 -16.60 34.42 2.92
C ASP A 14 -16.53 33.67 1.58
N LYS A 15 -15.35 33.19 1.18
CA LYS A 15 -15.14 32.59 -0.14
C LYS A 15 -14.49 31.22 -0.05
N LYS A 16 -14.77 30.42 -1.07
CA LYS A 16 -14.27 29.05 -1.24
C LYS A 16 -13.31 29.00 -2.42
N PHE A 17 -12.19 28.32 -2.23
CA PHE A 17 -11.21 28.05 -3.26
C PHE A 17 -11.00 26.55 -3.35
N GLU A 18 -10.99 26.03 -4.56
CA GLU A 18 -11.00 24.62 -4.89
C GLU A 18 -9.92 24.30 -5.93
N VAL A 19 -9.26 23.16 -5.77
CA VAL A 19 -8.33 22.61 -6.75
C VAL A 19 -8.60 21.12 -6.96
N ILE A 20 -8.39 20.65 -8.19
CA ILE A 20 -8.56 19.23 -8.54
C ILE A 20 -7.21 18.54 -8.37
N VAL A 21 -7.18 17.49 -7.56
CA VAL A 21 -5.94 16.83 -7.13
C VAL A 21 -6.03 15.31 -7.23
N ASP A 22 -4.86 14.68 -7.32
CA ASP A 22 -4.71 13.26 -7.04
C ASP A 22 -4.86 13.06 -5.51
N PRO A 23 -5.83 12.25 -5.06
CA PRO A 23 -6.14 12.13 -3.64
C PRO A 23 -5.02 11.49 -2.82
N ASP A 24 -4.28 10.54 -3.39
CA ASP A 24 -3.21 9.84 -2.68
C ASP A 24 -2.01 10.77 -2.51
N LYS A 25 -1.58 11.44 -3.59
CA LYS A 25 -0.49 12.43 -3.52
C LYS A 25 -0.85 13.63 -2.64
N ALA A 26 -2.08 14.14 -2.75
CA ALA A 26 -2.53 15.28 -1.94
C ALA A 26 -2.47 14.98 -0.43
N TRP A 27 -2.76 13.73 -0.04
CA TRP A 27 -2.64 13.32 1.36
C TRP A 27 -1.21 13.31 1.87
N LEU A 28 -0.29 12.70 1.11
CA LEU A 28 1.14 12.67 1.44
C LEU A 28 1.71 14.09 1.55
N PHE A 29 1.37 14.96 0.58
CA PHE A 29 1.73 16.37 0.59
C PHE A 29 1.22 17.10 1.85
N LYS A 30 -0.05 16.88 2.22
CA LYS A 30 -0.64 17.49 3.42
C LYS A 30 0.05 17.03 4.71
N LYS A 31 0.58 15.81 4.76
CA LYS A 31 1.38 15.31 5.89
C LYS A 31 2.80 15.87 5.96
N GLY A 32 3.26 16.57 4.92
CA GLY A 32 4.60 17.15 4.86
C GLY A 32 5.68 16.15 4.49
N GLU A 33 5.35 15.08 3.75
CA GLU A 33 6.37 14.24 3.10
C GLU A 33 7.19 15.08 2.11
N LYS A 34 8.52 15.00 2.22
CA LYS A 34 9.45 15.87 1.48
C LYS A 34 9.53 15.56 -0.01
N ASP A 35 9.12 14.36 -0.42
CA ASP A 35 9.29 13.85 -1.78
C ASP A 35 8.05 14.04 -2.66
N VAL A 36 7.05 14.79 -2.18
CA VAL A 36 5.82 15.04 -2.93
C VAL A 36 5.78 16.49 -3.38
N ASP A 37 5.79 16.70 -4.69
CA ASP A 37 5.70 18.01 -5.32
C ASP A 37 4.22 18.38 -5.57
N ILE A 38 3.86 19.64 -5.34
CA ILE A 38 2.54 20.19 -5.66
C ILE A 38 2.21 20.08 -7.17
N HIS A 39 3.21 20.16 -8.04
CA HIS A 39 3.06 19.94 -9.49
C HIS A 39 2.51 18.55 -9.81
N ASP A 40 2.93 17.56 -9.03
CA ASP A 40 2.52 16.16 -9.17
C ASP A 40 1.16 15.87 -8.54
N VAL A 41 0.76 16.67 -7.54
CA VAL A 41 -0.51 16.58 -6.82
C VAL A 41 -1.65 17.14 -7.64
N LEU A 42 -1.44 18.24 -8.36
CA LEU A 42 -2.48 18.89 -9.15
C LEU A 42 -2.79 18.10 -10.43
N LEU A 43 -4.08 17.90 -10.69
CA LEU A 43 -4.56 17.33 -11.96
C LEU A 43 -4.94 18.40 -12.97
N GLY A 44 -4.93 19.67 -12.57
CA GLY A 44 -5.16 20.83 -13.41
C GLY A 44 -4.57 22.10 -12.80
N GLU A 45 -4.14 23.01 -13.66
CA GLU A 45 -3.41 24.24 -13.29
C GLU A 45 -4.36 25.42 -13.15
N PHE A 46 -5.48 25.23 -12.44
CA PHE A 46 -6.45 26.29 -12.18
C PHE A 46 -6.94 26.23 -10.74
N ILE A 47 -7.14 27.42 -10.17
CA ILE A 47 -7.88 27.61 -8.91
C ILE A 47 -9.34 27.90 -9.28
N TYR A 48 -10.27 27.25 -8.60
CA TYR A 48 -11.71 27.37 -8.84
C TYR A 48 -12.42 27.97 -7.62
N TYR A 49 -13.49 28.73 -7.82
CA TYR A 49 -14.51 28.89 -6.78
C TYR A 49 -15.39 27.64 -6.70
N ASP A 50 -15.60 26.96 -7.83
CA ASP A 50 -16.36 25.71 -7.90
C ASP A 50 -15.80 24.82 -9.03
N ALA A 51 -15.02 23.81 -8.66
CA ALA A 51 -14.36 22.93 -9.62
C ALA A 51 -15.36 22.07 -10.40
N ARG A 52 -16.49 21.69 -9.77
CA ARG A 52 -17.53 20.87 -10.43
C ARG A 52 -18.26 21.63 -11.52
N ARG A 53 -18.43 22.95 -11.34
CA ARG A 53 -19.06 23.85 -12.31
C ARG A 53 -18.05 24.52 -13.26
N GLY A 54 -16.75 24.26 -13.09
CA GLY A 54 -15.68 24.88 -13.88
C GLY A 54 -15.51 26.38 -13.63
N LEU A 55 -16.01 26.91 -12.51
CA LEU A 55 -15.96 28.33 -12.21
C LEU A 55 -14.59 28.72 -11.64
N LYS A 56 -13.74 29.34 -12.47
CA LYS A 56 -12.37 29.73 -12.12
C LYS A 56 -12.33 30.94 -11.19
N ALA A 57 -11.35 30.96 -10.29
CA ALA A 57 -11.03 32.11 -9.46
C ALA A 57 -10.37 33.22 -10.28
N SER A 58 -10.65 34.49 -9.96
CA SER A 58 -10.02 35.62 -10.65
C SER A 58 -8.63 35.92 -10.07
N GLU A 59 -7.66 36.24 -10.93
CA GLU A 59 -6.28 36.55 -10.53
C GLU A 59 -6.21 37.73 -9.54
N ILE A 60 -7.02 38.76 -9.78
CA ILE A 60 -7.14 39.94 -8.90
C ILE A 60 -7.46 39.49 -7.48
N GLU A 61 -8.38 38.57 -7.35
CA GLU A 61 -8.83 38.10 -6.05
C GLU A 61 -7.81 37.17 -5.38
N LEU A 62 -7.17 36.30 -6.17
CA LEU A 62 -6.06 35.48 -5.67
C LEU A 62 -4.96 36.37 -5.07
N LYS A 63 -4.56 37.44 -5.77
CA LYS A 63 -3.60 38.42 -5.25
C LYS A 63 -4.09 39.10 -3.98
N GLN A 64 -5.37 39.46 -3.88
CA GLN A 64 -5.90 40.12 -2.69
C GLN A 64 -5.88 39.22 -1.45
N ILE A 65 -6.27 37.95 -1.62
CA ILE A 65 -6.48 37.00 -0.53
C ILE A 65 -5.20 36.23 -0.19
N PHE A 66 -4.56 35.62 -1.19
CA PHE A 66 -3.37 34.78 -1.03
C PHE A 66 -2.05 35.55 -1.21
N LYS A 67 -2.10 36.84 -1.58
CA LYS A 67 -0.93 37.67 -1.88
C LYS A 67 -0.13 37.21 -3.10
N THR A 68 -0.70 36.32 -3.91
CA THR A 68 -0.12 35.82 -5.16
C THR A 68 -1.24 35.25 -6.05
N ASP A 69 -1.03 35.27 -7.36
CA ASP A 69 -1.81 34.57 -8.40
C ASP A 69 -1.13 33.30 -8.91
N ASP A 70 0.05 32.97 -8.38
CA ASP A 70 0.75 31.73 -8.69
C ASP A 70 -0.09 30.53 -8.25
N VAL A 71 -0.59 29.79 -9.25
CA VAL A 71 -1.50 28.66 -9.06
C VAL A 71 -0.90 27.62 -8.13
N TYR A 72 0.39 27.31 -8.23
CA TYR A 72 1.02 26.27 -7.43
C TYR A 72 1.17 26.70 -5.97
N LYS A 73 1.54 27.96 -5.72
CA LYS A 73 1.60 28.51 -4.36
C LYS A 73 0.23 28.56 -3.70
N VAL A 74 -0.79 28.97 -4.44
CA VAL A 74 -2.17 28.99 -3.94
C VAL A 74 -2.66 27.55 -3.69
N ALA A 75 -2.41 26.63 -4.62
CA ALA A 75 -2.78 25.23 -4.48
C ALA A 75 -2.09 24.56 -3.28
N GLU A 76 -0.80 24.81 -3.06
CA GLU A 76 -0.08 24.31 -1.88
C GLU A 76 -0.78 24.76 -0.59
N HIS A 77 -1.16 26.05 -0.52
CA HIS A 77 -1.90 26.57 0.63
C HIS A 77 -3.26 25.89 0.81
N ILE A 78 -4.01 25.70 -0.29
CA ILE A 78 -5.31 25.02 -0.27
C ILE A 78 -5.18 23.56 0.17
N VAL A 79 -4.18 22.81 -0.31
CA VAL A 79 -4.01 21.39 0.03
C VAL A 79 -3.52 21.23 1.47
N ARG A 80 -2.59 22.07 1.94
CA ARG A 80 -2.07 22.00 3.31
C ARG A 80 -3.13 22.41 4.35
N GLN A 81 -3.86 23.49 4.12
CA GLN A 81 -4.78 24.06 5.10
C GLN A 81 -6.25 23.69 4.90
N GLY A 82 -6.64 23.30 3.69
CA GLY A 82 -8.01 22.95 3.33
C GLY A 82 -8.38 21.50 3.60
N GLU A 83 -9.55 21.09 3.11
CA GLU A 83 -10.10 19.73 3.25
C GLU A 83 -10.16 19.02 1.90
N LEU A 84 -9.82 17.73 1.88
CA LEU A 84 -10.02 16.87 0.72
C LEU A 84 -11.45 16.34 0.69
N GLN A 85 -12.21 16.74 -0.32
CA GLN A 85 -13.58 16.35 -0.54
C GLN A 85 -13.65 15.16 -1.50
N LEU A 86 -14.36 14.12 -1.06
CA LEU A 86 -14.75 12.95 -1.86
C LEU A 86 -16.27 12.88 -1.94
N THR A 87 -16.81 12.39 -3.04
CA THR A 87 -18.21 11.92 -3.06
C THR A 87 -18.36 10.69 -2.16
N ALA A 88 -19.60 10.36 -1.76
CA ALA A 88 -19.86 9.17 -0.97
C ALA A 88 -19.40 7.87 -1.69
N GLU A 89 -19.61 7.81 -3.00
CA GLU A 89 -19.18 6.69 -3.84
C GLU A 89 -17.65 6.58 -3.91
N GLN A 90 -16.95 7.69 -4.20
CA GLN A 90 -15.48 7.71 -4.22
C GLN A 90 -14.89 7.32 -2.86
N ARG A 91 -15.47 7.81 -1.76
CA ARG A 91 -15.06 7.45 -0.41
C ARG A 91 -15.21 5.95 -0.18
N ARG A 92 -16.36 5.36 -0.55
CA ARG A 92 -16.61 3.92 -0.41
C ARG A 92 -15.60 3.09 -1.21
N GLU A 93 -15.39 3.42 -2.48
CA GLU A 93 -14.43 2.72 -3.34
C GLU A 93 -13.01 2.79 -2.81
N MET A 94 -12.57 3.96 -2.33
CA MET A 94 -11.23 4.11 -1.75
C MET A 94 -11.07 3.30 -0.47
N ILE A 95 -12.07 3.32 0.41
CA ILE A 95 -12.07 2.50 1.64
C ILE A 95 -11.98 1.02 1.28
N GLU A 96 -12.79 0.56 0.33
CA GLU A 96 -12.85 -0.85 -0.05
C GLU A 96 -11.55 -1.32 -0.73
N ALA A 97 -10.96 -0.47 -1.59
CA ALA A 97 -9.66 -0.72 -2.19
C ALA A 97 -8.56 -0.83 -1.12
N LYS A 98 -8.51 0.11 -0.16
CA LYS A 98 -7.54 0.08 0.95
C LYS A 98 -7.76 -1.12 1.87
N LYS A 99 -9.03 -1.46 2.19
CA LYS A 99 -9.38 -2.67 2.93
C LYS A 99 -8.80 -3.91 2.28
N ARG A 100 -8.96 -4.06 0.95
CA ARG A 100 -8.41 -5.19 0.21
C ARG A 100 -6.88 -5.25 0.28
N GLN A 101 -6.20 -4.11 0.12
CA GLN A 101 -4.74 -4.02 0.23
C GLN A 101 -4.25 -4.38 1.64
N ILE A 102 -4.94 -3.91 2.68
CA ILE A 102 -4.63 -4.23 4.08
C ILE A 102 -4.81 -5.73 4.35
N ILE A 103 -5.91 -6.33 3.89
CA ILE A 103 -6.18 -7.77 4.02
C ILE A 103 -5.06 -8.58 3.36
N GLU A 104 -4.71 -8.22 2.12
CA GLU A 104 -3.64 -8.89 1.37
C GLU A 104 -2.29 -8.77 2.08
N PHE A 105 -1.97 -7.58 2.58
CA PHE A 105 -0.75 -7.35 3.34
C PHE A 105 -0.70 -8.25 4.58
N ILE A 106 -1.77 -8.30 5.37
CA ILE A 106 -1.83 -9.09 6.60
C ILE A 106 -1.73 -10.59 6.27
N SER A 107 -2.44 -11.07 5.24
CA SER A 107 -2.40 -12.47 4.80
C SER A 107 -0.99 -12.92 4.43
N ARG A 108 -0.23 -12.06 3.74
CA ARG A 108 1.13 -12.37 3.30
C ARG A 108 2.17 -12.27 4.42
N ASN A 109 2.03 -11.29 5.32
CA ASN A 109 3.07 -10.93 6.29
C ASN A 109 2.83 -11.43 7.71
N CYS A 110 1.61 -11.85 8.03
CA CYS A 110 1.24 -12.27 9.38
C CYS A 110 0.82 -13.73 9.43
N ILE A 111 0.96 -14.34 10.60
CA ILE A 111 0.58 -15.72 10.89
C ILE A 111 -0.18 -15.82 12.22
N ASP A 112 -0.91 -16.91 12.39
CA ASP A 112 -1.38 -17.32 13.71
C ASP A 112 -0.18 -17.84 14.52
N PRO A 113 0.17 -17.22 15.67
CA PRO A 113 1.30 -17.68 16.48
C PRO A 113 1.13 -19.11 17.02
N ARG A 114 -0.09 -19.66 17.05
CA ARG A 114 -0.37 -21.00 17.56
C ARG A 114 -0.09 -22.08 16.53
N THR A 115 -0.41 -21.82 15.25
CA THR A 115 -0.27 -22.81 14.17
C THR A 115 0.93 -22.55 13.29
N GLY A 116 1.48 -21.33 13.29
CA GLY A 116 2.55 -20.92 12.36
C GLY A 116 2.06 -20.61 10.95
N LEU A 117 0.75 -20.69 10.68
CA LEU A 117 0.18 -20.55 9.34
C LEU A 117 -0.48 -19.17 9.13
N PRO A 118 -0.52 -18.65 7.89
CA PRO A 118 -1.27 -17.45 7.57
C PRO A 118 -2.78 -17.64 7.76
N HIS A 119 -3.47 -16.54 8.08
CA HIS A 119 -4.93 -16.53 8.08
C HIS A 119 -5.46 -16.31 6.66
N PRO A 120 -6.48 -17.05 6.21
CA PRO A 120 -7.12 -16.80 4.92
C PRO A 120 -7.65 -15.36 4.81
N PRO A 121 -7.63 -14.72 3.62
CA PRO A 121 -8.10 -13.35 3.43
C PRO A 121 -9.52 -13.10 3.98
N LYS A 122 -10.44 -14.06 3.77
CA LYS A 122 -11.81 -13.96 4.27
C LYS A 122 -11.89 -13.92 5.81
N ARG A 123 -10.99 -14.63 6.50
CA ARG A 123 -10.93 -14.64 7.96
C ARG A 123 -10.44 -13.30 8.50
N ILE A 124 -9.46 -12.69 7.84
CA ILE A 124 -8.97 -11.34 8.17
C ILE A 124 -10.06 -10.31 7.92
N GLU A 125 -10.77 -10.41 6.79
CA GLU A 125 -11.90 -9.52 6.48
C GLU A 125 -12.96 -9.52 7.59
N LEU A 126 -13.42 -10.70 8.01
CA LEU A 126 -14.40 -10.85 9.09
C LEU A 126 -13.86 -10.31 10.42
N ALA A 127 -12.57 -10.49 10.69
CA ALA A 127 -11.94 -9.96 11.90
C ALA A 127 -11.92 -8.42 11.91
N ILE A 128 -11.66 -7.78 10.76
CA ILE A 128 -11.71 -6.31 10.60
C ILE A 128 -13.12 -5.79 10.89
N GLU A 129 -14.15 -6.46 10.37
CA GLU A 129 -15.56 -6.11 10.59
C GLU A 129 -15.96 -6.27 12.06
N ASN A 130 -15.61 -7.40 12.68
CA ASN A 130 -15.91 -7.68 14.08
C ASN A 130 -15.20 -6.71 15.05
N ALA A 131 -13.94 -6.37 14.76
CA ALA A 131 -13.19 -5.38 15.52
C ALA A 131 -13.65 -3.93 15.26
N ARG A 132 -14.60 -3.72 14.32
CA ARG A 132 -15.14 -2.42 13.92
C ARG A 132 -14.03 -1.41 13.57
N VAL A 133 -12.98 -1.90 12.91
CA VAL A 133 -11.84 -1.05 12.55
C VAL A 133 -12.25 -0.11 11.42
N SER A 134 -12.15 1.19 11.66
CA SER A 134 -12.39 2.20 10.63
C SER A 134 -11.18 2.31 9.71
N ILE A 135 -11.41 2.24 8.40
CA ILE A 135 -10.38 2.44 7.38
C ILE A 135 -10.52 3.85 6.82
N ASP A 136 -9.42 4.56 6.83
CA ASP A 136 -9.32 5.92 6.33
C ASP A 136 -9.01 5.89 4.82
N PRO A 137 -9.83 6.52 3.95
CA PRO A 137 -9.58 6.53 2.52
C PRO A 137 -8.30 7.27 2.13
N PHE A 138 -7.77 8.15 2.97
CA PHE A 138 -6.63 9.00 2.63
C PHE A 138 -5.33 8.49 3.24
N LYS A 139 -5.33 7.91 4.46
CA LYS A 139 -4.10 7.35 5.05
C LYS A 139 -3.47 6.24 4.16
N PRO A 140 -2.15 6.19 3.98
CA PRO A 140 -1.49 5.09 3.25
C PRO A 140 -1.72 3.73 3.92
N VAL A 141 -1.63 2.66 3.13
CA VAL A 141 -1.86 1.30 3.60
C VAL A 141 -0.83 0.93 4.67
N GLU A 142 0.44 1.27 4.46
CA GLU A 142 1.58 0.94 5.31
C GLU A 142 1.39 1.50 6.74
N VAL A 143 0.83 2.71 6.83
CA VAL A 143 0.53 3.35 8.11
C VAL A 143 -0.68 2.68 8.78
N GLN A 144 -1.75 2.45 8.02
CA GLN A 144 -2.98 1.87 8.54
C GLN A 144 -2.83 0.41 8.95
N VAL A 145 -2.03 -0.38 8.24
CA VAL A 145 -1.80 -1.80 8.53
C VAL A 145 -1.34 -1.99 9.97
N ASN A 146 -0.44 -1.14 10.48
CA ASN A 146 0.04 -1.24 11.84
C ASN A 146 -1.05 -0.94 12.88
N GLU A 147 -1.92 0.03 12.62
CA GLU A 147 -3.08 0.35 13.46
C GLU A 147 -4.09 -0.83 13.45
N VAL A 148 -4.35 -1.38 12.26
CA VAL A 148 -5.28 -2.51 12.06
C VAL A 148 -4.76 -3.77 12.76
N ILE A 149 -3.49 -4.14 12.61
CA ILE A 149 -2.91 -5.31 13.27
C ILE A 149 -3.08 -5.21 14.79
N LYS A 150 -2.79 -4.06 15.39
CA LYS A 150 -2.97 -3.84 16.84
C LYS A 150 -4.42 -4.03 17.30
N ALA A 151 -5.39 -3.62 16.48
CA ALA A 151 -6.81 -3.83 16.77
C ALA A 151 -7.20 -5.31 16.61
N LEU A 152 -6.71 -5.97 15.55
CA LEU A 152 -7.03 -7.37 15.24
C LEU A 152 -6.47 -8.35 16.28
N VAL A 153 -5.30 -8.09 16.88
CA VAL A 153 -4.70 -8.97 17.90
C VAL A 153 -5.66 -9.25 19.07
N ARG A 154 -6.62 -8.34 19.35
CA ARG A 154 -7.62 -8.51 20.41
C ARG A 154 -8.69 -9.55 20.11
N VAL A 155 -8.95 -9.83 18.83
CA VAL A 155 -10.02 -10.73 18.36
C VAL A 155 -9.51 -11.92 17.53
N LEU A 156 -8.28 -11.82 17.03
CA LEU A 156 -7.61 -12.80 16.17
C LEU A 156 -6.13 -12.86 16.55
N PRO A 157 -5.60 -14.00 17.01
CA PRO A 157 -4.18 -14.12 17.31
C PRO A 157 -3.39 -14.01 16.01
N LEU A 158 -2.56 -12.98 15.96
CA LEU A 158 -1.91 -12.50 14.76
C LEU A 158 -0.54 -11.95 15.16
N LYS A 159 0.52 -12.35 14.46
CA LYS A 159 1.83 -11.71 14.58
C LYS A 159 2.48 -11.57 13.22
N MET A 160 3.23 -10.49 13.01
CA MET A 160 4.17 -10.41 11.89
C MET A 160 5.31 -11.38 12.14
N ALA A 161 5.72 -12.10 11.10
CA ALA A 161 6.84 -13.02 11.19
C ALA A 161 7.51 -13.21 9.84
N LYS A 162 8.81 -13.48 9.90
CA LYS A 162 9.62 -13.92 8.76
C LYS A 162 10.15 -15.32 9.00
N THR A 163 10.31 -16.08 7.93
CA THR A 163 10.80 -17.47 7.97
C THR A 163 11.98 -17.62 7.01
N LEU A 164 12.98 -18.38 7.43
CA LEU A 164 14.12 -18.77 6.59
C LEU A 164 13.86 -20.14 5.98
N VAL A 165 13.94 -20.22 4.66
CA VAL A 165 13.66 -21.41 3.87
C VAL A 165 14.84 -21.73 2.97
N ALA A 166 15.29 -22.98 2.99
CA ALA A 166 16.21 -23.54 2.01
C ALA A 166 15.43 -24.08 0.82
N VAL A 167 15.85 -23.74 -0.38
CA VAL A 167 15.30 -24.24 -1.63
C VAL A 167 16.42 -24.87 -2.44
N LYS A 168 16.22 -26.10 -2.91
CA LYS A 168 17.12 -26.80 -3.84
C LYS A 168 16.45 -26.88 -5.20
N ILE A 169 17.12 -26.35 -6.22
CA ILE A 169 16.62 -26.30 -7.60
C ILE A 169 17.55 -27.13 -8.51
N PRO A 170 17.01 -28.08 -9.29
CA PRO A 170 17.79 -28.81 -10.29
C PRO A 170 18.40 -27.88 -11.37
N PRO A 171 19.58 -28.23 -11.93
CA PRO A 171 20.32 -27.37 -12.86
C PRO A 171 19.47 -26.85 -14.03
N GLN A 172 18.62 -27.72 -14.58
CA GLN A 172 17.73 -27.45 -15.72
C GLN A 172 16.68 -26.35 -15.49
N TYR A 173 16.44 -25.91 -14.24
CA TYR A 173 15.43 -24.91 -13.88
C TYR A 173 16.00 -23.63 -13.27
N VAL A 174 17.33 -23.55 -13.05
CA VAL A 174 17.97 -22.45 -12.32
C VAL A 174 17.67 -21.08 -12.92
N GLY A 175 17.76 -20.95 -14.25
CA GLY A 175 17.53 -19.67 -14.93
C GLY A 175 16.13 -19.10 -14.72
N LYS A 176 15.10 -19.95 -14.57
CA LYS A 176 13.73 -19.52 -14.28
C LYS A 176 13.52 -19.28 -12.78
N ALA A 177 14.16 -20.08 -11.93
CA ALA A 177 13.97 -20.03 -10.49
C ALA A 177 14.44 -18.71 -9.87
N TYR A 178 15.58 -18.16 -10.33
CA TYR A 178 16.13 -16.93 -9.76
C TYR A 178 15.12 -15.76 -9.77
N GLY A 179 14.44 -15.53 -10.90
CA GLY A 179 13.48 -14.45 -11.05
C GLY A 179 12.19 -14.63 -10.23
N VAL A 180 11.81 -15.88 -9.93
CA VAL A 180 10.63 -16.17 -9.08
C VAL A 180 11.00 -16.02 -7.62
N LEU A 181 12.11 -16.63 -7.18
CA LEU A 181 12.53 -16.63 -5.78
C LEU A 181 12.86 -15.23 -5.27
N SER A 182 13.52 -14.40 -6.10
CA SER A 182 13.82 -12.99 -5.78
C SER A 182 12.58 -12.09 -5.64
N LYS A 183 11.44 -12.46 -6.24
CA LYS A 183 10.16 -11.75 -6.07
C LYS A 183 9.42 -12.16 -4.80
N ILE A 184 9.61 -13.40 -4.35
CA ILE A 184 8.94 -13.95 -3.17
C ILE A 184 9.64 -13.50 -1.88
N GLY A 185 10.97 -13.40 -1.88
CA GLY A 185 11.72 -12.87 -0.76
C GLY A 185 13.17 -12.59 -1.04
N LYS A 186 13.92 -12.35 0.03
CA LYS A 186 15.33 -11.94 -0.04
C LYS A 186 16.23 -13.17 -0.01
N ILE A 187 17.09 -13.30 -1.00
CA ILE A 187 18.14 -14.32 -1.01
C ILE A 187 19.21 -13.93 0.01
N ILE A 188 19.42 -14.77 1.02
CA ILE A 188 20.42 -14.58 2.08
C ILE A 188 21.73 -15.28 1.70
N ARG A 189 21.63 -16.50 1.17
CA ARG A 189 22.76 -17.29 0.68
C ARG A 189 22.36 -18.03 -0.58
N SER A 190 23.32 -18.23 -1.47
CA SER A 190 23.14 -19.06 -2.66
C SER A 190 24.45 -19.71 -3.06
N ASN A 191 24.41 -21.00 -3.34
CA ASN A 191 25.57 -21.77 -3.80
C ASN A 191 25.15 -22.87 -4.76
N TYR A 192 26.05 -23.25 -5.67
CA TYR A 192 25.90 -24.45 -6.47
C TYR A 192 26.46 -25.65 -5.71
N LEU A 193 25.77 -26.77 -5.78
CA LEU A 193 26.23 -28.05 -5.25
C LEU A 193 27.05 -28.79 -6.31
N SER A 194 27.74 -29.84 -5.89
CA SER A 194 28.59 -30.67 -6.77
C SER A 194 27.82 -31.37 -7.90
N ASP A 195 26.52 -31.58 -7.74
CA ASP A 195 25.61 -32.13 -8.75
C ASP A 195 25.07 -31.05 -9.73
N GLY A 196 25.58 -29.82 -9.63
CA GLY A 196 25.13 -28.67 -10.43
C GLY A 196 23.79 -28.07 -9.99
N SER A 197 23.13 -28.64 -8.98
CA SER A 197 21.91 -28.06 -8.42
C SER A 197 22.22 -26.77 -7.67
N TRP A 198 21.23 -25.88 -7.63
CA TRP A 198 21.35 -24.59 -6.98
C TRP A 198 20.64 -24.63 -5.63
N SER A 199 21.39 -24.40 -4.56
CA SER A 199 20.88 -24.30 -3.20
C SER A 199 20.80 -22.84 -2.78
N VAL A 200 19.66 -22.43 -2.24
CA VAL A 200 19.36 -21.04 -1.89
C VAL A 200 18.69 -20.97 -0.53
N GLU A 201 19.17 -20.09 0.32
CA GLU A 201 18.48 -19.70 1.55
C GLU A 201 17.74 -18.38 1.33
N LEU A 202 16.43 -18.39 1.56
CA LEU A 202 15.53 -17.26 1.37
C LEU A 202 14.90 -16.83 2.69
N GLU A 203 14.95 -15.52 2.97
CA GLU A 203 14.10 -14.89 3.98
C GLU A 203 12.81 -14.42 3.31
N ILE A 204 11.68 -15.01 3.73
CA ILE A 204 10.36 -14.67 3.22
C ILE A 204 9.42 -14.23 4.36
N PRO A 205 8.39 -13.42 4.06
CA PRO A 205 7.24 -13.29 4.94
C PRO A 205 6.65 -14.68 5.26
N ALA A 206 6.38 -14.97 6.53
CA ALA A 206 5.96 -16.31 6.95
C ALA A 206 4.64 -16.76 6.31
N GLY A 207 3.75 -15.82 5.95
CA GLY A 207 2.51 -16.13 5.25
C GLY A 207 2.69 -16.59 3.79
N LEU A 208 3.86 -16.38 3.18
CA LEU A 208 4.16 -16.82 1.81
C LEU A 208 4.76 -18.23 1.72
N GLN A 209 4.89 -18.94 2.84
CA GLN A 209 5.50 -20.26 2.86
C GLN A 209 4.78 -21.26 1.93
N GLY A 210 3.45 -21.27 1.95
CA GLY A 210 2.66 -22.13 1.06
C GLY A 210 2.86 -21.77 -0.41
N THR A 211 2.78 -20.48 -0.74
CA THR A 211 3.01 -19.97 -2.11
C THR A 211 4.40 -20.31 -2.63
N LEU A 212 5.44 -20.23 -1.78
CA LEU A 212 6.79 -20.61 -2.18
C LEU A 212 6.87 -22.09 -2.57
N VAL A 213 6.26 -22.98 -1.77
CA VAL A 213 6.23 -24.43 -2.05
C VAL A 213 5.53 -24.71 -3.38
N GLU A 214 4.37 -24.08 -3.60
CA GLU A 214 3.59 -24.24 -4.84
C GLU A 214 4.35 -23.75 -6.07
N GLU A 215 4.96 -22.57 -6.01
CA GLU A 215 5.72 -22.00 -7.13
C GLU A 215 6.98 -22.82 -7.44
N VAL A 216 7.70 -23.31 -6.41
CA VAL A 216 8.84 -24.21 -6.59
C VAL A 216 8.41 -25.52 -7.23
N ALA A 217 7.33 -26.14 -6.75
CA ALA A 217 6.80 -27.37 -7.35
C ALA A 217 6.40 -27.16 -8.80
N LYS A 218 5.69 -26.06 -9.11
CA LYS A 218 5.24 -25.71 -10.47
C LYS A 218 6.40 -25.48 -11.43
N MET A 219 7.40 -24.67 -11.03
CA MET A 219 8.52 -24.33 -11.92
C MET A 219 9.47 -25.50 -12.16
N THR A 220 9.58 -26.43 -11.20
CA THR A 220 10.49 -27.58 -11.26
C THR A 220 9.81 -28.89 -11.65
N LYS A 221 8.50 -28.86 -11.96
CA LYS A 221 7.66 -30.05 -12.17
C LYS A 221 7.77 -31.05 -11.00
N GLY A 222 7.81 -30.53 -9.77
CA GLY A 222 7.89 -31.29 -8.53
C GLY A 222 9.30 -31.80 -8.17
N ARG A 223 10.34 -31.41 -8.90
CA ARG A 223 11.72 -31.88 -8.66
C ARG A 223 12.55 -30.97 -7.75
N GLY A 224 12.02 -29.80 -7.40
CA GLY A 224 12.64 -28.89 -6.44
C GLY A 224 12.27 -29.27 -5.02
N GLU A 225 13.20 -29.04 -4.09
CA GLU A 225 12.99 -29.31 -2.67
C GLU A 225 12.89 -28.00 -1.91
N VAL A 226 11.97 -27.93 -0.95
CA VAL A 226 11.78 -26.79 -0.06
C VAL A 226 11.86 -27.28 1.38
N ARG A 227 12.76 -26.73 2.17
CA ARG A 227 12.97 -27.08 3.58
C ARG A 227 12.97 -25.84 4.45
N ILE A 228 12.16 -25.82 5.49
CA ILE A 228 12.14 -24.73 6.47
C ILE A 228 13.38 -24.88 7.37
N ILE A 229 14.23 -23.85 7.42
CA ILE A 229 15.45 -23.84 8.24
C ILE A 229 15.12 -23.34 9.65
N LYS A 230 14.43 -22.20 9.74
CA LYS A 230 14.05 -21.57 11.00
C LYS A 230 12.64 -21.02 10.88
N SER A 231 11.77 -21.46 11.79
CA SER A 231 10.38 -21.03 11.87
C SER A 231 10.26 -19.60 12.43
N ALA A 232 9.39 -18.81 11.79
CA ALA A 232 8.79 -17.56 12.24
C ALA A 232 9.46 -16.87 13.44
N THR A 233 10.54 -16.13 13.19
CA THR A 233 11.16 -15.29 14.22
C THR A 233 10.59 -13.86 14.14
N SER A 234 10.35 -13.28 15.32
CA SER A 234 9.86 -11.90 15.52
C SER A 234 10.84 -10.86 15.01
#